data_AF-A0A169RYC6-F1
#
_entry.id   AF-A0A169RYC6-F1
#
_cell.length_a   1.000
_cell.length_b   1.000
_cell.length_c   1.000
_cell.angle_alpha   90.00
_cell.angle_beta   90.00
_cell.angle_gamma   90.00
#
_symmetry.space_group_name_H-M   'P 1'
#
loop_
_entity.id
_entity.type
_entity.pdbx_description
1 polymer ?
#
loop_
_entity_poly.entity_id
_entity_poly.type
_entity_poly.pdbx_seq_one_letter_code
_entity_poly.pdbx_strand_id
1 'polypeptide(L)'
;MMTPQPMVALFTLHANPVHDRKERATTITGSLSSIRRWLVSQSDLYGWNLGDFSAWGLDRRDRDPCEIIPELNQDTLLACASLVWDIPLAHIALQAVVPQPENIPLMRAATL
;
A
#
# COMPACT_ATOMS: atom_id res chain seq x y z
N MET A 1 -33.11 7.39 -5.83
CA MET A 1 -32.33 7.14 -4.61
C MET A 1 -30.90 6.89 -5.05
N MET A 2 -29.97 7.80 -4.77
CA MET A 2 -28.54 7.58 -5.02
C MET A 2 -27.97 6.81 -3.83
N THR A 3 -27.55 5.57 -4.03
CA THR A 3 -26.74 4.84 -3.05
C THR A 3 -25.38 5.52 -2.99
N PRO A 4 -24.88 5.92 -1.80
CA PRO A 4 -23.51 6.39 -1.69
C PRO A 4 -22.59 5.25 -2.10
N GLN A 5 -21.85 5.43 -3.20
CA GLN A 5 -20.77 4.52 -3.55
C GLN A 5 -19.76 4.55 -2.39
N PRO A 6 -19.28 3.38 -1.91
CA PRO A 6 -18.23 3.37 -0.91
C PRO A 6 -17.00 4.05 -1.50
N MET A 7 -16.63 5.22 -0.95
CA MET A 7 -15.36 5.87 -1.27
C MET A 7 -14.23 4.95 -0.78
N VAL A 8 -13.58 4.27 -1.70
CA VAL A 8 -12.36 3.52 -1.39
C VAL A 8 -11.23 4.54 -1.28
N ALA A 9 -10.74 4.76 -0.08
CA ALA A 9 -9.54 5.57 0.12
C ALA A 9 -8.34 4.89 -0.55
N LEU A 10 -7.65 5.63 -1.41
CA LEU A 10 -6.44 5.21 -2.08
C LEU A 10 -5.23 5.86 -1.44
N PHE A 11 -4.11 5.16 -1.46
CA PHE A 11 -2.84 5.60 -0.91
C PHE A 11 -1.72 5.29 -1.89
N THR A 12 -0.68 6.12 -1.91
CA THR A 12 0.56 5.89 -2.65
C THR A 12 1.70 5.66 -1.66
N LEU A 13 2.27 4.47 -1.69
CA LEU A 13 3.46 4.08 -0.95
C LEU A 13 4.69 4.29 -1.83
N HIS A 14 5.69 4.99 -1.31
CA HIS A 14 6.96 5.24 -2.01
C HIS A 14 8.09 5.48 -0.99
N ALA A 15 9.34 5.33 -1.44
CA ALA A 15 10.52 5.65 -0.66
C ALA A 15 11.30 6.81 -1.29
N ASN A 16 12.11 7.50 -0.50
CA ASN A 16 13.08 8.45 -1.00
C ASN A 16 14.18 7.71 -1.78
N PRO A 17 14.35 7.97 -3.09
CA PRO A 17 15.30 7.23 -3.92
C PRO A 17 16.76 7.38 -3.47
N VAL A 18 17.12 8.47 -2.78
CA VAL A 18 18.48 8.67 -2.24
C VAL A 18 18.85 7.59 -1.20
N HIS A 19 17.85 7.00 -0.55
CA HIS A 19 18.02 5.98 0.48
C HIS A 19 17.77 4.56 -0.04
N ASP A 20 17.31 4.40 -1.28
CA ASP A 20 17.10 3.10 -1.91
C ASP A 20 18.34 2.62 -2.67
N ARG A 21 19.43 2.38 -1.95
CA ARG A 21 20.70 1.92 -2.55
C ARG A 21 20.62 0.53 -3.18
N LYS A 22 19.56 -0.23 -2.87
CA LYS A 22 19.35 -1.60 -3.31
C LYS A 22 18.34 -1.69 -4.45
N GLU A 23 17.77 -0.55 -4.87
CA GLU A 23 16.75 -0.45 -5.92
C GLU A 23 15.55 -1.37 -5.67
N ARG A 24 15.17 -1.52 -4.40
CA ARG A 24 14.06 -2.40 -3.97
C ARG A 24 12.75 -1.65 -3.89
N ALA A 25 12.78 -0.34 -3.69
CA ALA A 25 11.58 0.44 -3.51
C ALA A 25 10.86 0.61 -4.85
N THR A 26 9.64 0.09 -4.91
CA THR A 26 8.74 0.31 -6.05
C THR A 26 7.54 1.10 -5.59
N THR A 27 7.26 2.19 -6.28
CA THR A 27 6.07 3.01 -5.98
C THR A 27 4.81 2.23 -6.31
N ILE A 28 3.87 2.18 -5.37
CA ILE A 28 2.59 1.50 -5.54
C ILE A 28 1.43 2.37 -5.05
N THR A 29 0.35 2.41 -5.84
CA THR A 29 -0.89 3.09 -5.47
C THR A 29 -2.03 2.10 -5.35
N GLY A 30 -2.80 2.18 -4.26
CA GLY A 30 -3.95 1.31 -4.03
C GLY A 30 -4.58 1.52 -2.66
N SER A 31 -5.56 0.69 -2.33
CA SER A 31 -6.05 0.60 -0.94
C SER A 31 -4.96 -0.01 -0.04
N LEU A 32 -5.07 0.18 1.28
CA LEU A 32 -4.16 -0.43 2.25
C LEU A 32 -4.05 -1.96 2.04
N SER A 33 -5.17 -2.64 1.76
CA SER A 33 -5.22 -4.09 1.50
C SER A 33 -4.50 -4.50 0.22
N SER A 34 -4.50 -3.65 -0.81
CA SER A 34 -3.77 -3.92 -2.05
C SER A 34 -2.26 -3.73 -1.86
N ILE A 35 -1.86 -2.66 -1.16
CA ILE A 35 -0.46 -2.39 -0.83
C ILE A 35 0.10 -3.52 0.05
N ARG A 36 -0.66 -3.96 1.07
CA ARG A 36 -0.29 -5.11 1.93
C ARG A 36 -0.01 -6.36 1.11
N ARG A 37 -0.94 -6.75 0.24
CA ARG A 37 -0.79 -7.95 -0.61
C ARG A 37 0.44 -7.85 -1.51
N TRP A 38 0.70 -6.67 -2.05
CA TRP A 38 1.88 -6.44 -2.87
C TRP A 38 3.17 -6.58 -2.07
N LEU A 39 3.26 -5.98 -0.86
CA LEU A 39 4.44 -6.09 0.01
C LEU A 39 4.74 -7.55 0.38
N VAL A 40 3.71 -8.33 0.73
CA VAL A 40 3.84 -9.78 0.98
C VAL A 40 4.34 -10.52 -0.26
N SER A 41 3.75 -10.23 -1.42
CA SER A 41 4.20 -10.86 -2.67
C SER A 41 5.66 -10.52 -3.01
N GLN A 42 6.13 -9.32 -2.68
CA GLN A 42 7.53 -8.94 -2.86
C GLN A 42 8.44 -9.70 -1.88
N SER A 43 8.08 -9.79 -0.60
CA SER A 43 8.89 -10.56 0.34
C SER A 43 8.99 -12.02 -0.04
N ASP A 44 7.91 -12.63 -0.52
CA ASP A 44 7.90 -14.03 -0.96
C ASP A 44 8.81 -14.23 -2.18
N LEU A 45 8.75 -13.32 -3.15
CA LEU A 45 9.58 -13.38 -4.36
C LEU A 45 11.08 -13.33 -4.05
N TYR A 46 11.47 -12.53 -3.07
CA TYR A 46 12.87 -12.32 -2.71
C TYR A 46 13.33 -13.08 -1.46
N GLY A 47 12.45 -13.90 -0.86
CA GLY A 47 12.74 -14.68 0.34
C GLY A 47 13.01 -13.84 1.59
N TRP A 48 12.38 -12.67 1.73
CA TRP A 48 12.59 -11.79 2.87
C TRP A 48 11.73 -12.18 4.05
N ASN A 49 12.32 -12.18 5.25
CA ASN A 49 11.60 -12.43 6.48
C ASN A 49 10.81 -11.18 6.89
N LEU A 50 9.49 -11.30 6.89
CA LEU A 50 8.56 -10.25 7.29
C LEU A 50 8.42 -10.10 8.82
N GLY A 51 9.05 -10.96 9.61
CA GLY A 51 8.93 -10.96 11.07
C GLY A 51 7.47 -11.10 11.49
N ASP A 52 7.01 -10.16 12.32
CA ASP A 52 5.63 -10.08 12.80
C ASP A 52 4.59 -9.94 11.68
N PHE A 53 4.99 -9.47 10.49
CA PHE A 53 4.08 -9.33 9.34
C PHE A 53 3.92 -10.62 8.52
N SER A 54 4.63 -11.70 8.87
CA SER A 54 4.50 -13.00 8.17
C SER A 54 3.06 -13.52 8.22
N ALA A 55 2.33 -13.23 9.30
CA ALA A 55 0.90 -13.54 9.47
C ALA A 55 0.00 -12.93 8.37
N TRP A 56 0.45 -11.90 7.65
CA TRP A 56 -0.28 -11.32 6.53
C TRP A 56 -0.26 -12.17 5.26
N GLY A 57 0.76 -13.03 5.10
CA GLY A 57 0.89 -13.96 3.98
C GLY A 57 0.28 -15.34 4.23
N LEU A 58 0.05 -15.71 5.49
CA LEU A 58 -0.50 -17.02 5.85
C LEU A 58 -2.00 -17.14 5.52
N ASP A 59 -2.38 -18.28 4.94
CA ASP A 59 -3.78 -18.71 4.90
C ASP A 59 -4.31 -18.79 6.33
N ARG A 60 -5.61 -18.51 6.52
CA ARG A 60 -6.25 -18.59 7.84
C ARG A 60 -6.10 -19.97 8.49
N ARG A 61 -5.93 -21.03 7.70
CA ARG A 61 -5.77 -22.41 8.18
C ARG A 61 -4.39 -22.69 8.76
N ASP A 62 -3.37 -21.96 8.30
CA ASP A 62 -1.97 -22.15 8.69
C ASP A 62 -1.56 -21.23 9.84
N ARG A 63 -2.46 -20.36 10.30
CA ARG A 63 -2.24 -19.45 11.42
C ARG A 63 -2.32 -20.21 12.73
N ASP A 64 -1.37 -19.94 13.61
CA ASP A 64 -1.48 -20.38 15.00
C ASP A 64 -2.66 -19.63 15.65
N PRO A 65 -3.56 -20.31 16.39
CA PRO A 65 -4.65 -19.64 17.11
C PRO A 65 -4.19 -18.55 18.10
N CYS A 66 -2.93 -18.61 18.55
CA CYS A 66 -2.30 -17.64 19.44
C CYS A 66 -1.50 -16.56 18.69
N GLU A 67 -1.39 -16.62 17.36
CA GLU A 67 -0.63 -15.66 16.57
C GLU A 67 -1.31 -14.29 16.58
N ILE A 68 -0.56 -13.26 16.98
CA ILE A 68 -1.02 -11.88 16.93
C ILE A 68 -0.87 -11.39 15.50
N ILE A 69 -2.00 -11.18 14.81
CA ILE A 69 -2.01 -10.63 13.46
C ILE A 69 -1.91 -9.10 13.56
N PRO A 70 -0.88 -8.46 12.98
CA PRO A 70 -0.79 -7.01 12.97
C PRO A 70 -2.01 -6.38 12.31
N GLU A 71 -2.56 -5.34 12.92
CA GLU A 71 -3.65 -4.56 12.34
C GLU A 71 -3.22 -3.95 11.01
N LEU A 72 -4.13 -3.91 10.03
CA LEU A 72 -3.86 -3.21 8.77
C LEU A 72 -4.21 -1.72 8.90
N ASN A 73 -3.19 -0.92 9.16
CA ASN A 73 -3.26 0.54 9.21
C ASN A 73 -2.05 1.15 8.47
N GLN A 74 -1.92 2.48 8.49
CA GLN A 74 -0.84 3.17 7.77
C GLN A 74 0.53 2.88 8.38
N ASP A 75 0.64 2.91 9.71
CA ASP A 75 1.89 2.73 10.43
C ASP A 75 2.44 1.31 10.25
N THR A 76 1.57 0.30 10.32
CA THR A 76 1.96 -1.10 10.13
C THR A 76 2.39 -1.38 8.69
N LEU A 77 1.78 -0.72 7.70
CA LEU A 77 2.21 -0.78 6.30
C LEU A 77 3.58 -0.15 6.08
N LEU A 78 3.83 1.02 6.67
CA LEU A 78 5.14 1.66 6.60
C LEU A 78 6.22 0.79 7.24
N ALA A 79 5.93 0.17 8.39
CA ALA A 79 6.86 -0.74 9.06
C ALA A 79 7.16 -1.98 8.22
N CYS A 80 6.13 -2.58 7.61
CA CYS A 80 6.31 -3.69 6.68
C CYS A 80 7.14 -3.29 5.45
N ALA A 81 6.85 -2.13 4.85
CA ALA A 81 7.63 -1.60 3.71
C ALA A 81 9.09 -1.34 4.08
N SER A 82 9.36 -0.88 5.31
CA SER A 82 10.72 -0.68 5.82
C SER A 82 11.52 -1.98 5.84
N LEU A 83 10.90 -3.09 6.24
CA LEU A 83 11.53 -4.41 6.23
C LEU A 83 11.75 -4.93 4.80
N VAL A 84 10.72 -4.84 3.96
CA VAL A 84 10.75 -5.33 2.57
C VAL A 84 11.82 -4.57 1.76
N TRP A 85 11.80 -3.25 1.82
CA TRP A 85 12.74 -2.42 1.05
C TRP A 85 14.10 -2.30 1.72
N ASP A 86 14.24 -2.68 2.99
CA ASP A 86 15.43 -2.45 3.82
C ASP A 86 15.83 -0.96 3.81
N ILE A 87 14.82 -0.11 3.99
CA ILE A 87 14.93 1.35 4.04
C ILE A 87 14.34 1.82 5.36
N PRO A 88 15.01 2.70 6.13
CA PRO A 88 14.45 3.23 7.36
C PRO A 88 13.09 3.90 7.14
N LEU A 89 12.15 3.67 8.06
CA LEU A 89 10.81 4.28 8.10
C LEU A 89 10.78 5.77 7.78
N ALA A 90 11.76 6.54 8.28
CA ALA A 90 11.88 7.98 8.06
C ALA A 90 12.03 8.40 6.58
N HIS A 91 12.31 7.44 5.69
CA HIS A 91 12.49 7.66 4.26
C HIS A 91 11.40 6.99 3.42
N ILE A 92 10.33 6.49 4.06
CA ILE A 92 9.19 5.87 3.40
C ILE A 92 7.95 6.71 3.73
N ALA A 93 7.11 6.95 2.73
CA ALA A 93 5.89 7.72 2.90
C ALA A 93 4.70 7.01 2.28
N LEU A 94 3.56 7.15 2.96
CA LEU A 94 2.26 6.71 2.50
C LEU A 94 1.36 7.95 2.41
N GLN A 95 0.96 8.32 1.19
CA GLN A 95 0.17 9.52 0.94
C GLN A 95 -1.24 9.15 0.49
N ALA A 96 -2.27 9.73 1.12
CA ALA A 96 -3.64 9.55 0.64
C ALA A 96 -3.82 10.24 -0.72
N VAL A 97 -4.38 9.51 -1.68
CA VAL A 97 -4.75 10.04 -2.99
C VAL A 97 -6.19 10.52 -2.88
N VAL A 98 -6.38 11.84 -2.84
CA VAL A 98 -7.70 12.42 -3.05
C VAL A 98 -7.97 12.34 -4.55
N PRO A 99 -9.00 11.62 -5.01
CA PRO A 99 -9.38 11.67 -6.41
C PRO A 99 -9.71 13.13 -6.72
N GLN A 100 -8.87 13.80 -7.50
CA GLN A 100 -9.25 15.10 -8.04
C GLN A 100 -10.48 14.84 -8.92
N PRO A 101 -11.58 15.58 -8.74
CA PRO A 101 -12.63 15.55 -9.75
C PRO A 101 -11.95 15.93 -11.06
N GLU A 102 -11.98 15.03 -12.04
CA GLU A 102 -11.47 15.32 -13.37
C GLU A 102 -12.03 16.68 -13.79
N ASN A 103 -11.16 17.62 -14.17
CA ASN A 103 -11.58 18.81 -14.89
C ASN A 103 -12.19 18.31 -16.21
N ILE A 104 -13.47 17.93 -16.20
CA ILE A 104 -14.25 17.72 -17.41
C ILE A 104 -14.15 19.06 -18.13
N PRO A 105 -13.47 19.15 -19.29
CA PRO A 105 -13.57 20.35 -20.09
C PRO A 105 -15.05 20.47 -20.43
N LEU A 106 -15.71 21.52 -19.93
CA LEU A 106 -16.97 21.98 -20.47
C LEU A 106 -16.70 22.29 -21.95
N MET A 107 -16.84 21.29 -22.82
CA MET A 107 -16.97 21.50 -24.25
C MET A 107 -18.18 22.42 -24.38
N ARG A 108 -17.90 23.71 -24.59
CA ARG A 108 -18.94 24.67 -24.97
C ARG A 108 -19.63 24.06 -26.17
N ALA A 109 -20.93 23.79 -26.01
CA ALA A 109 -21.79 23.50 -27.14
C ALA A 109 -21.62 24.65 -28.13
N ALA A 110 -20.88 24.41 -29.21
CA ALA A 110 -20.90 25.27 -30.37
C ALA A 110 -22.23 24.99 -31.05
N THR A 111 -23.22 25.80 -30.69
CA THR A 111 -24.43 25.97 -31.49
C THR A 111 -24.03 26.58 -32.82
N LEU A 112 -24.11 25.80 -33.90
CA LEU A 112 -24.36 26.27 -35.26
C LEU A 112 -25.25 25.25 -35.97
#